data_AF-A0A968U165-F1
#
_entry.id   AF-A0A968U165-F1
#
_cell.length_a   1.000
_cell.length_b   1.000
_cell.length_c   1.000
_cell.angle_alpha   90.00
_cell.angle_beta   90.00
_cell.angle_gamma   90.00
#
_symmetry.space_group_name_H-M   'P 1'
#
loop_
_entity.id
_entity.type
_entity.pdbx_description
1 polymer ?
#
loop_
_entity_poly.entity_id
_entity_poly.type
_entity_poly.pdbx_seq_one_letter_code
_entity_poly.pdbx_strand_id
1 'polypeptide(L)'
;MANLLDPNPTAQIGNLDAITDLRGLAVNDTGVIFAINTDSVSNKDQLVTIDSATGDITVIGTLRNPLTDAPGISGYTGDVLATAFDNNGRLLALVSDRDGNGATAGNAVTLVQIQTTDANNDGLVDVTRI
;
A
#
# COMPACT_ATOMS: atom_id res chain seq x y z
N MET A 1 -11.48 -13.71 -9.54
CA MET A 1 -10.61 -13.09 -10.56
C MET A 1 -11.41 -12.03 -11.30
N ALA A 2 -10.98 -10.76 -11.26
CA ALA A 2 -11.60 -9.72 -12.07
C ALA A 2 -11.20 -9.94 -13.54
N ASN A 3 -12.20 -10.15 -14.40
CA ASN A 3 -12.00 -10.35 -15.83
C ASN A 3 -12.49 -9.10 -16.57
N LEU A 4 -11.65 -8.51 -17.43
CA LEU A 4 -12.04 -7.35 -18.25
C LEU A 4 -13.23 -7.67 -19.17
N LEU A 5 -13.44 -8.95 -19.46
CA LEU A 5 -14.54 -9.48 -20.28
C LEU A 5 -15.65 -10.12 -19.44
N ASP A 6 -15.70 -9.88 -18.13
CA ASP A 6 -16.83 -10.33 -17.31
C ASP A 6 -18.11 -9.67 -17.83
N PRO A 7 -19.12 -10.43 -18.28
CA PRO A 7 -20.39 -9.85 -18.71
C PRO A 7 -21.18 -9.20 -17.56
N ASN A 8 -20.82 -9.49 -16.30
CA ASN A 8 -21.41 -8.88 -15.11
C ASN A 8 -20.29 -8.33 -14.21
N PRO A 9 -19.52 -7.33 -14.67
CA PRO A 9 -18.42 -6.81 -13.88
C PRO A 9 -18.94 -6.19 -12.59
N THR A 10 -18.16 -6.28 -11.50
CA THR A 10 -18.42 -5.52 -10.28
C THR A 10 -18.49 -4.04 -10.64
N ALA A 11 -19.71 -3.49 -10.69
CA ALA A 11 -19.96 -2.14 -11.18
C ALA A 11 -19.51 -1.06 -10.19
N GLN A 12 -19.40 -1.43 -8.92
CA GLN A 12 -19.02 -0.55 -7.83
C GLN A 12 -18.33 -1.35 -6.74
N ILE A 13 -17.15 -0.88 -6.30
CA ILE A 13 -16.59 -1.25 -5.00
C ILE A 13 -17.46 -0.54 -3.96
N GLY A 14 -17.86 -1.22 -2.88
CA GLY A 14 -18.78 -0.68 -1.87
C GLY A 14 -18.37 0.68 -1.29
N ASN A 15 -19.19 1.23 -0.39
CA ASN A 15 -18.96 2.59 0.09
C ASN A 15 -17.65 2.69 0.89
N LEU A 16 -16.75 3.54 0.40
CA LEU A 16 -15.44 3.80 0.98
C LEU A 16 -15.53 4.94 2.01
N ASP A 17 -16.26 4.70 3.11
CA ASP A 17 -16.68 5.77 4.03
C ASP A 17 -15.65 6.09 5.14
N ALA A 18 -14.58 5.30 5.26
CA ALA A 18 -13.62 5.36 6.39
C ALA A 18 -12.25 5.95 6.03
N ILE A 19 -12.09 6.59 4.88
CA ILE A 19 -10.78 6.94 4.32
C ILE A 19 -10.58 8.43 4.07
N THR A 20 -9.43 8.95 4.50
CA THR A 20 -9.02 10.33 4.28
C THR A 20 -8.14 10.51 3.05
N ASP A 21 -7.33 9.51 2.71
CA ASP A 21 -6.44 9.54 1.56
C ASP A 21 -6.08 8.12 1.11
N LEU A 22 -6.82 7.61 0.11
CA LEU A 22 -6.61 6.30 -0.48
C LEU A 22 -5.87 6.43 -1.81
N ARG A 23 -4.73 5.76 -1.95
CA ARG A 23 -3.92 5.74 -3.18
C ARG A 23 -3.24 4.39 -3.40
N GLY A 24 -2.55 4.25 -4.53
CA GLY A 24 -1.77 3.05 -4.83
C GLY A 24 -2.62 1.79 -4.80
N LEU A 25 -3.69 1.74 -5.59
CA LEU A 25 -4.54 0.57 -5.72
C LEU A 25 -3.83 -0.51 -6.56
N ALA A 26 -3.67 -1.69 -5.99
CA ALA A 26 -3.16 -2.87 -6.67
C ALA A 26 -4.03 -4.09 -6.34
N VAL A 27 -4.29 -4.94 -7.32
CA VAL A 27 -5.09 -6.15 -7.15
C VAL A 27 -4.19 -7.36 -7.39
N ASN A 28 -4.16 -8.30 -6.45
CA ASN A 28 -3.38 -9.53 -6.62
C ASN A 28 -4.12 -10.54 -7.51
N ASP A 29 -3.48 -11.68 -7.80
CA ASP A 29 -4.02 -12.76 -8.63
C ASP A 29 -5.28 -13.41 -8.05
N THR A 30 -5.46 -13.38 -6.73
CA THR A 30 -6.68 -13.86 -6.06
C THR A 30 -7.84 -12.86 -6.06
N GLY A 31 -7.61 -11.61 -6.47
CA GLY A 31 -8.61 -10.55 -6.53
C GLY A 31 -8.74 -9.72 -5.26
N VAL A 32 -7.81 -9.86 -4.31
CA VAL A 32 -7.72 -8.99 -3.13
C VAL A 32 -7.17 -7.64 -3.55
N ILE A 33 -7.87 -6.58 -3.16
CA ILE A 33 -7.48 -5.20 -3.42
C ILE A 33 -6.59 -4.74 -2.27
N PHE A 34 -5.39 -4.28 -2.60
CA PHE A 34 -4.46 -3.62 -1.70
C PHE A 34 -4.39 -2.13 -2.03
N ALA A 35 -4.23 -1.31 -1.01
CA ALA A 35 -4.11 0.12 -1.15
C ALA A 35 -3.22 0.72 -0.05
N ILE A 36 -2.79 1.95 -0.28
CA ILE A 36 -2.18 2.79 0.74
C ILE A 36 -3.24 3.75 1.27
N ASN A 37 -3.42 3.74 2.59
CA ASN A 37 -4.22 4.72 3.31
C ASN A 37 -3.31 5.55 4.21
N THR A 38 -3.39 6.88 4.14
CA THR A 38 -2.76 7.71 5.19
C THR A 38 -3.70 7.84 6.38
N ASP A 39 -3.31 7.25 7.50
CA ASP A 39 -4.08 7.31 8.74
C ASP A 39 -4.22 8.76 9.22
N SER A 40 -5.45 9.24 9.33
CA SER A 40 -5.79 10.63 9.68
C SER A 40 -5.30 11.08 11.05
N VAL A 41 -5.04 10.13 11.98
CA VAL A 41 -4.62 10.43 13.35
C VAL A 41 -3.10 10.47 13.47
N SER A 42 -2.42 9.42 13.01
CA SER A 42 -0.97 9.29 13.11
C SER A 42 -0.21 9.94 11.96
N ASN A 43 -0.90 10.30 10.87
CA ASN A 43 -0.33 10.80 9.62
C ASN A 43 0.76 9.86 9.07
N LYS A 44 0.45 8.56 9.08
CA LYS A 44 1.34 7.50 8.58
C LYS A 44 0.65 6.68 7.54
N ASP A 45 1.42 6.26 6.55
CA ASP A 45 0.93 5.36 5.53
C ASP A 45 0.75 3.96 6.07
N GLN A 46 -0.41 3.40 5.79
CA GLN A 46 -0.80 2.05 6.14
C GLN A 46 -1.07 1.26 4.87
N LEU A 47 -0.59 0.02 4.83
CA LEU A 47 -1.08 -0.95 3.87
C LEU A 47 -2.44 -1.47 4.36
N VAL A 48 -3.43 -1.41 3.49
CA VAL A 48 -4.78 -1.88 3.78
C VAL A 48 -5.26 -2.82 2.68
N THR A 49 -6.20 -3.70 3.03
CA THR A 49 -7.02 -4.41 2.05
C THR A 49 -8.44 -3.85 2.02
N ILE A 50 -9.08 -3.98 0.86
CA ILE A 50 -10.47 -3.55 0.65
C ILE A 50 -11.29 -4.76 0.23
N ASP A 51 -12.37 -5.03 0.96
CA ASP A 51 -13.40 -5.96 0.52
C ASP A 51 -14.15 -5.34 -0.65
N SER A 52 -14.07 -5.96 -1.82
CA SER A 52 -14.69 -5.42 -3.04
C SER A 52 -16.22 -5.38 -2.99
N ALA A 53 -16.86 -6.21 -2.17
CA ALA A 53 -18.32 -6.30 -2.08
C ALA A 53 -18.89 -5.27 -1.10
N THR A 54 -18.23 -5.06 0.05
CA THR A 54 -18.73 -4.15 1.08
C THR A 54 -18.04 -2.78 1.07
N GLY A 55 -16.82 -2.70 0.55
CA GLY A 55 -15.94 -1.53 0.70
C GLY A 55 -15.21 -1.51 2.05
N ASP A 56 -15.37 -2.55 2.89
CA ASP A 56 -14.74 -2.61 4.21
C ASP A 56 -13.22 -2.63 4.08
N ILE A 57 -12.57 -1.84 4.93
CA ILE A 57 -11.12 -1.68 4.95
C ILE A 57 -10.55 -2.45 6.12
N THR A 58 -9.56 -3.29 5.85
CA THR A 58 -8.77 -3.96 6.89
C THR A 58 -7.35 -3.44 6.85
N VAL A 59 -6.87 -2.90 7.97
CA VAL A 59 -5.48 -2.45 8.11
C VAL A 59 -4.57 -3.67 8.29
N ILE A 60 -3.56 -3.81 7.43
CA ILE A 60 -2.51 -4.82 7.59
C ILE A 60 -1.43 -4.29 8.54
N GLY A 61 -0.98 -3.06 8.32
CA GLY A 61 0.02 -2.41 9.18
C GLY A 61 0.56 -1.12 8.58
N THR A 62 1.34 -0.39 9.37
CA THR A 62 1.97 0.87 8.96
C THR A 62 3.25 0.59 8.15
N LEU A 63 3.46 1.29 7.04
CA LEU A 63 4.66 1.12 6.22
C LEU A 63 5.91 1.46 7.03
N ARG A 64 6.80 0.47 7.20
CA ARG A 64 8.09 0.61 7.88
C ARG A 64 9.10 1.24 6.93
N ASN A 65 9.76 2.30 7.38
CA ASN A 65 10.94 2.81 6.71
C ASN A 65 12.17 1.95 7.06
N PRO A 66 12.80 1.29 6.07
CA PRO A 66 13.93 0.39 6.32
C PRO A 66 15.24 1.09 6.70
N LEU A 67 15.36 2.42 6.52
CA LEU A 67 16.58 3.16 6.85
C LEU A 67 16.52 3.92 8.17
N THR A 68 15.34 4.08 8.76
CA THR A 68 15.22 4.61 10.11
C THR A 68 14.94 3.44 11.03
N ASP A 69 15.99 2.90 11.65
CA ASP A 69 15.91 1.86 12.70
C ASP A 69 15.14 2.32 13.97
N ALA A 70 14.57 3.53 13.95
CA ALA A 70 13.71 4.04 15.00
C ALA A 70 12.29 3.47 14.84
N PRO A 71 11.83 2.56 15.72
CA PRO A 71 10.45 2.07 15.69
C PRO A 71 9.49 3.27 15.76
N GLY A 72 8.58 3.35 14.79
CA GLY A 72 7.55 4.39 14.74
C GLY A 72 7.84 5.60 13.84
N ILE A 73 8.93 5.64 13.08
CA ILE A 73 9.09 6.62 12.00
C ILE A 73 8.61 5.98 10.69
N SER A 74 7.39 6.32 10.26
CA SER A 74 6.97 6.06 8.88
C SER A 74 7.54 7.19 8.03
N GLY A 75 8.51 6.86 7.18
CA GLY A 75 9.10 7.83 6.25
C GLY A 75 8.26 8.00 4.98
N TYR A 76 7.43 7.03 4.61
CA TYR A 76 6.77 7.04 3.31
C TYR A 76 5.52 7.92 3.20
N THR A 77 5.12 8.63 4.27
CA THR A 77 3.85 9.38 4.29
C THR A 77 3.76 10.36 3.12
N GLY A 78 2.85 10.06 2.18
CA GLY A 78 2.62 10.87 0.99
C GLY A 78 3.63 10.65 -0.14
N ASP A 79 4.61 9.75 0.03
CA ASP A 79 5.65 9.48 -0.95
C ASP A 79 5.33 8.30 -1.87
N VAL A 80 4.36 7.43 -1.52
CA VAL A 80 3.94 6.33 -2.42
C VAL A 80 3.14 6.87 -3.59
N LEU A 81 3.69 6.75 -4.80
CA LEU A 81 3.13 7.29 -6.04
C LEU A 81 2.22 6.29 -6.76
N ALA A 82 2.65 5.03 -6.82
CA ALA A 82 1.96 3.97 -7.54
C ALA A 82 2.35 2.61 -6.95
N THR A 83 1.46 1.63 -7.10
CA THR A 83 1.70 0.25 -6.68
C THR A 83 1.24 -0.72 -7.77
N ALA A 84 1.84 -1.91 -7.79
CA ALA A 84 1.44 -3.01 -8.69
C ALA A 84 1.95 -4.34 -8.14
N PHE A 85 1.25 -5.43 -8.45
CA PHE A 85 1.77 -6.77 -8.25
C PHE A 85 2.66 -7.20 -9.43
N ASP A 86 3.81 -7.79 -9.14
CA ASP A 86 4.61 -8.48 -10.15
C ASP A 86 4.08 -9.90 -10.43
N ASN A 87 4.67 -10.58 -11.41
CA ASN A 87 4.29 -11.95 -11.77
C ASN A 87 4.59 -13.00 -10.68
N ASN A 88 5.34 -12.63 -9.64
CA ASN A 88 5.66 -13.48 -8.50
C ASN A 88 4.74 -13.19 -7.29
N GLY A 89 3.73 -12.33 -7.44
CA GLY A 89 2.83 -11.94 -6.36
C GLY A 89 3.44 -10.96 -5.36
N ARG A 90 4.53 -10.28 -5.72
CA ARG A 90 5.14 -9.24 -4.86
C ARG A 90 4.47 -7.91 -5.12
N LEU A 91 4.05 -7.23 -4.05
CA LEU A 91 3.57 -5.85 -4.14
C LEU A 91 4.77 -4.91 -4.28
N LEU A 92 4.86 -4.27 -5.44
CA LEU A 92 5.86 -3.26 -5.77
C LEU A 92 5.27 -1.87 -5.62
N ALA A 93 6.08 -0.89 -5.24
CA ALA A 93 5.70 0.51 -5.14
C ALA A 93 6.77 1.44 -5.71
N LEU A 94 6.32 2.46 -6.43
CA LEU A 94 7.13 3.63 -6.79
C LEU A 94 6.99 4.67 -5.70
N VAL A 95 8.13 5.17 -5.18
CA VAL A 95 8.14 6.20 -4.13
C VAL A 95 8.92 7.42 -4.59
N SER A 96 8.46 8.64 -4.25
CA SER A 96 9.10 9.93 -4.57
C SER A 96 10.36 10.21 -3.74
N ASP A 97 11.29 9.27 -3.80
CA ASP A 97 12.57 9.34 -3.13
C ASP A 97 13.60 8.58 -3.96
N ARG A 98 14.80 9.15 -4.08
CA ARG A 98 15.91 8.55 -4.83
C ARG A 98 16.35 7.23 -4.24
N ASP A 99 16.42 7.16 -2.91
CA ASP A 99 17.03 6.02 -2.24
C ASP A 99 15.98 5.10 -1.59
N GLY A 100 14.78 5.60 -1.28
CA GLY A 100 13.69 4.80 -0.70
C GLY A 100 13.82 4.68 0.81
N ASN A 101 14.18 5.79 1.45
CA ASN A 101 14.17 6.02 2.88
C ASN A 101 13.01 6.95 3.32
N GLY A 102 12.13 7.37 2.43
CA GLY A 102 11.01 8.24 2.78
C GLY A 102 11.43 9.63 3.27
N ALA A 103 12.62 10.10 2.87
CA ALA A 103 12.96 11.50 2.93
C ALA A 103 12.74 12.09 1.54
N THR A 104 12.12 13.27 1.47
CA THR A 104 11.89 13.98 0.21
C THR A 104 13.23 14.32 -0.45
N ALA A 105 13.66 13.49 -1.38
CA ALA A 105 14.84 13.72 -2.21
C ALA A 105 14.38 14.33 -3.53
N GLY A 106 14.93 15.50 -3.87
CA GLY A 106 14.53 16.25 -5.07
C GLY A 106 14.44 15.38 -6.33
N ASN A 107 13.26 15.42 -6.97
CA ASN A 107 12.93 14.90 -8.31
C ASN A 107 13.51 13.52 -8.65
N ALA A 108 13.43 12.56 -7.73
CA ALA A 108 13.85 11.18 -7.97
C ALA A 108 12.78 10.19 -7.52
N VAL A 109 12.78 9.01 -8.15
CA VAL A 109 11.85 7.92 -7.86
C VAL A 109 12.64 6.64 -7.68
N THR A 110 12.27 5.81 -6.71
CA THR A 110 12.81 4.47 -6.53
C THR A 110 11.70 3.42 -6.49
N LEU A 111 12.09 2.17 -6.75
CA LEU A 111 11.23 1.00 -6.67
C LEU A 111 11.49 0.26 -5.36
N VAL A 112 10.42 -0.01 -4.61
CA VAL A 112 10.46 -0.81 -3.38
C VAL A 112 9.46 -1.95 -3.46
N GLN A 113 9.69 -2.99 -2.66
CA GLN A 113 8.75 -4.06 -2.37
C GLN A 113 8.09 -3.77 -1.01
N ILE A 114 6.77 -3.90 -0.93
CA ILE A 114 6.00 -3.84 0.31
C ILE A 114 5.56 -5.26 0.66
N GLN A 115 5.76 -5.71 1.89
CA GLN A 115 5.22 -6.99 2.36
C GLN A 115 3.70 -6.89 2.52
N THR A 116 2.97 -7.91 2.07
CA THR A 116 1.50 -7.95 2.12
C THR A 116 0.95 -8.48 3.45
N THR A 117 1.82 -8.72 4.43
CA THR A 117 1.49 -9.23 5.76
C THR A 117 2.40 -8.59 6.80
N ASP A 118 1.85 -8.26 7.96
CA ASP A 118 2.62 -8.03 9.18
C ASP A 118 3.00 -9.40 9.79
N ALA A 119 4.20 -9.88 9.45
CA ALA A 119 4.64 -11.23 9.80
C ALA A 119 4.98 -11.40 11.28
N ASN A 120 5.40 -10.33 11.96
CA ASN A 120 5.80 -10.34 13.36
C ASN A 120 4.70 -9.76 14.29
N ASN A 121 3.58 -9.31 13.73
CA ASN A 121 2.40 -8.82 14.41
C ASN A 121 2.73 -7.62 15.33
N ASP A 122 3.61 -6.73 14.85
CA ASP A 122 4.05 -5.52 15.57
C ASP A 122 3.33 -4.23 15.10
N GLY A 123 2.37 -4.36 14.18
CA GLY A 123 1.60 -3.28 13.58
C GLY A 123 2.32 -2.59 12.42
N LEU A 124 3.47 -3.10 11.98
CA LEU A 124 4.27 -2.55 10.88
C LEU A 124 4.39 -3.55 9.74
N VAL A 125 4.47 -3.06 8.51
CA VAL A 125 4.78 -3.87 7.33
C VAL A 125 6.12 -3.50 6.76
N ASP A 126 6.94 -4.51 6.48
CA ASP A 126 8.29 -4.29 5.99
C ASP A 126 8.29 -3.78 4.54
N VAL A 127 9.19 -2.86 4.26
CA VAL A 127 9.44 -2.30 2.93
C VAL A 127 10.91 -2.50 2.58
N THR A 128 11.19 -3.12 1.44
CA THR A 128 12.55 -3.49 1.02
C THR A 128 12.85 -2.89 -0.34
N ARG A 129 14.08 -2.40 -0.53
CA ARG A 129 14.56 -1.90 -1.83
C ARG A 129 14.86 -3.06 -2.78
N ILE A 130 14.69 -2.84 -4.08
CA ILE A 130 14.87 -3.87 -5.12
C ILE A 130 15.96 -3.44 -6.10
#